data_AF-A0A0F9CF32-F1
#
_entry.id   AF-A0A0F9CF32-F1
#
_cell.length_a   1.000
_cell.length_b   1.000
_cell.length_c   1.000
_cell.angle_alpha   90.00
_cell.angle_beta   90.00
_cell.angle_gamma   90.00
#
_symmetry.space_group_name_H-M   'P 1'
#
loop_
_entity.id
_entity.type
_entity.pdbx_description
1 polymer ?
#
loop_
_entity_poly.entity_id
_entity_poly.type
_entity_poly.pdbx_seq_one_letter_code
_entity_poly.pdbx_strand_id
1 'polypeptide(L)'
;MTELSWDAKDKGGRYCAPACGRGCTAREHDLAEAKAEVLARALGPGWEPEVWENLGWHYSVQSPCKRLSVSPSLGSFMAFLGEPGGIGGRWSAHGETPQEAIKAVIAVAVAEYEEIGAIIEGLA
;
A
#
# COMPACT_ATOMS: atom_id res chain seq x y z
N MET A 1 -1.39 21.74 24.90
CA MET A 1 -1.01 21.02 23.67
C MET A 1 -2.03 19.93 23.43
N THR A 2 -2.44 19.71 22.18
CA THR A 2 -3.28 18.56 21.83
C THR A 2 -2.40 17.32 21.86
N GLU A 3 -2.84 16.28 22.56
CA GLU A 3 -2.18 14.97 22.57
C GLU A 3 -2.19 14.37 21.15
N LEU A 4 -1.03 13.89 20.70
CA LEU A 4 -0.90 13.25 19.39
C LEU A 4 -1.52 11.85 19.44
N SER A 5 -2.34 11.54 18.45
CA SER A 5 -2.94 10.22 18.21
C SER A 5 -3.20 10.08 16.70
N TRP A 6 -3.15 8.85 16.20
CA TRP A 6 -3.49 8.49 14.83
C TRP A 6 -4.97 8.12 14.66
N ASP A 7 -5.77 8.19 15.72
CA ASP A 7 -7.21 7.99 15.65
C ASP A 7 -7.87 9.24 15.07
N ALA A 8 -8.50 9.09 13.90
CA ALA A 8 -9.22 10.17 13.26
C ALA A 8 -10.42 10.62 14.11
N LYS A 9 -10.55 11.93 14.31
CA LYS A 9 -11.64 12.52 15.09
C LYS A 9 -12.49 13.40 14.18
N ASP A 10 -13.81 13.23 14.27
CA ASP A 10 -14.76 14.16 13.65
C ASP A 10 -14.85 15.44 14.49
N LYS A 11 -14.61 16.58 13.85
CA LYS A 11 -14.78 17.91 14.42
C LYS A 11 -15.39 18.85 13.39
N GLY A 12 -16.69 18.67 13.12
CA GLY A 12 -17.51 19.67 12.43
C GLY A 12 -17.01 20.00 11.03
N GLY A 13 -16.78 18.97 10.22
CA GLY A 13 -16.30 19.09 8.83
C GLY A 13 -14.83 18.70 8.63
N ARG A 14 -14.10 18.42 9.71
CA ARG A 14 -12.79 17.77 9.68
C ARG A 14 -12.93 16.34 10.18
N TYR A 15 -12.30 15.41 9.47
CA TYR A 15 -12.12 14.03 9.91
C TYR A 15 -10.64 13.72 9.72
N CYS A 16 -9.89 13.89 10.81
CA CYS A 16 -8.43 13.90 10.79
C CYS A 16 -7.88 13.56 12.16
N ALA A 17 -6.84 12.74 12.19
CA ALA A 17 -6.12 12.40 13.40
C ALA A 17 -5.27 13.60 13.86
N PRO A 18 -5.18 13.85 15.17
CA PRO A 18 -4.32 14.91 15.71
C PRO A 18 -2.87 14.83 15.22
N ALA A 19 -2.33 13.62 15.01
CA ALA A 19 -0.96 13.41 14.54
C ALA A 19 -0.76 13.70 13.04
N CYS A 20 -1.82 13.70 12.22
CA CYS A 20 -1.70 13.97 10.79
C CYS A 20 -1.30 15.42 10.48
N GLY A 21 -1.74 16.39 11.28
CA GLY A 21 -1.33 17.80 11.15
C GLY A 21 -1.84 18.58 9.93
N ARG A 22 -2.49 17.94 8.94
CA ARG A 22 -3.04 18.63 7.74
C ARG A 22 -4.45 19.18 7.94
N GLY A 23 -5.27 18.52 8.78
CA GLY A 23 -6.67 18.87 8.95
C GLY A 23 -7.56 18.32 7.83
N CYS A 24 -7.42 17.04 7.52
CA CYS A 24 -8.21 16.32 6.51
C CYS A 24 -9.73 16.36 6.81
N THR A 25 -10.51 16.10 5.77
CA THR A 25 -11.99 16.12 5.81
C THR A 25 -12.57 14.73 5.66
N ALA A 26 -13.82 14.54 6.11
CA ALA A 26 -14.56 13.29 5.91
C ALA A 26 -14.70 12.95 4.42
N ARG A 27 -14.95 13.96 3.58
CA ARG A 27 -15.03 13.77 2.13
C ARG A 27 -13.74 13.22 1.51
N GLU A 28 -12.58 13.61 2.02
CA GLU A 28 -11.30 13.07 1.53
C GLU A 28 -11.09 11.62 1.97
N HIS A 29 -11.57 11.25 3.16
CA HIS A 29 -11.60 9.88 3.63
C HIS A 29 -12.52 9.01 2.76
N ASP A 30 -13.77 9.42 2.58
CA ASP A 30 -14.76 8.71 1.75
C ASP A 30 -14.24 8.51 0.31
N LEU A 31 -13.53 9.51 -0.22
CA LEU A 31 -12.91 9.42 -1.54
C LEU A 31 -11.76 8.40 -1.56
N ALA A 32 -10.95 8.31 -0.50
CA ALA A 32 -9.88 7.32 -0.39
C ALA A 32 -10.47 5.90 -0.28
N GLU A 33 -11.52 5.71 0.53
CA GLU A 33 -12.25 4.43 0.63
C GLU A 33 -12.81 4.00 -0.73
N ALA A 34 -13.55 4.88 -1.41
CA ALA A 34 -14.14 4.57 -2.71
C ALA A 34 -13.06 4.20 -3.75
N LYS A 35 -11.92 4.89 -3.75
CA LYS A 35 -10.79 4.57 -4.66
C LYS A 35 -10.13 3.25 -4.31
N ALA A 36 -9.96 2.95 -3.02
CA ALA A 36 -9.41 1.68 -2.55
C ALA A 36 -10.29 0.51 -2.99
N GLU A 37 -11.61 0.63 -2.83
CA GLU A 37 -12.55 -0.39 -3.28
C GLU A 37 -12.53 -0.59 -4.79
N VAL A 38 -12.45 0.49 -5.58
CA VAL A 38 -12.36 0.39 -7.04
C VAL A 38 -11.09 -0.36 -7.45
N LEU A 39 -9.95 -0.04 -6.82
CA LEU A 39 -8.70 -0.74 -7.08
C LEU A 39 -8.79 -2.22 -6.67
N ALA A 40 -9.38 -2.53 -5.51
CA ALA A 40 -9.58 -3.89 -5.04
C ALA A 40 -10.42 -4.72 -6.02
N ARG A 41 -11.54 -4.17 -6.48
CA ARG A 41 -12.39 -4.80 -7.50
C ARG A 41 -11.65 -5.03 -8.82
N ALA A 42 -10.79 -4.08 -9.23
CA ALA A 42 -10.01 -4.20 -10.47
C ALA A 42 -8.90 -5.27 -10.39
N LEU A 43 -8.33 -5.51 -9.21
CA LEU A 43 -7.31 -6.53 -8.96
C LEU A 43 -7.91 -7.94 -8.79
N GLY A 44 -9.20 -8.02 -8.44
CA GLY A 44 -9.98 -9.25 -8.46
C GLY A 44 -10.38 -9.76 -7.07
N PRO A 45 -10.98 -10.97 -7.00
CA PRO A 45 -11.52 -11.51 -5.76
C PRO A 45 -10.48 -11.67 -4.64
N GLY A 46 -10.87 -11.33 -3.41
CA GLY A 46 -10.05 -11.51 -2.20
C GLY A 46 -8.98 -10.44 -1.98
N TRP A 47 -8.86 -9.46 -2.87
CA TRP A 47 -8.07 -8.27 -2.60
C TRP A 47 -8.82 -7.35 -1.64
N GLU A 48 -8.14 -6.89 -0.59
CA GLU A 48 -8.75 -6.13 0.50
C GLU A 48 -8.20 -4.70 0.53
N PRO A 49 -9.07 -3.67 0.54
CA PRO A 49 -8.64 -2.28 0.65
C PRO A 49 -8.10 -1.97 2.05
N GLU A 50 -7.15 -1.06 2.11
CA GLU A 50 -6.62 -0.48 3.34
C GLU A 50 -6.52 1.03 3.17
N VAL A 51 -7.05 1.79 4.12
CA VAL A 51 -7.05 3.26 4.12
C VAL A 51 -6.37 3.73 5.41
N TRP A 52 -5.46 4.69 5.28
CA TRP A 52 -4.78 5.28 6.43
C TRP A 52 -4.55 6.77 6.21
N GLU A 53 -4.20 7.44 7.30
CA GLU A 53 -3.92 8.87 7.29
C GLU A 53 -2.44 9.15 7.58
N ASN A 54 -1.81 9.98 6.75
CA ASN A 54 -0.51 10.59 7.03
C ASN A 54 -0.33 11.82 6.12
N LEU A 55 -0.48 13.03 6.68
CA LEU A 55 -0.53 14.29 5.90
C LEU A 55 -1.56 14.26 4.75
N GLY A 56 -2.68 13.57 4.94
CA GLY A 56 -3.64 13.25 3.89
C GLY A 56 -4.18 11.83 4.03
N TRP A 57 -5.30 11.54 3.37
CA TRP A 57 -5.85 10.20 3.27
C TRP A 57 -5.20 9.45 2.10
N HIS A 58 -4.68 8.27 2.41
CA HIS A 58 -4.02 7.37 1.46
C HIS A 58 -4.73 6.03 1.45
N TYR A 59 -4.46 5.25 0.40
CA TYR A 59 -4.99 3.90 0.32
C TYR A 59 -4.03 2.95 -0.37
N SER A 60 -4.18 1.68 -0.05
CA SER A 60 -3.56 0.55 -0.73
C SER A 60 -4.56 -0.58 -0.84
N VAL A 61 -4.18 -1.64 -1.54
CA VAL A 61 -4.94 -2.88 -1.59
C VAL A 61 -3.99 -4.05 -1.37
N GLN A 62 -4.35 -4.92 -0.44
CA GLN A 62 -3.58 -6.11 -0.09
C GLN A 62 -4.09 -7.35 -0.82
N SER A 63 -3.17 -8.22 -1.25
CA SER A 63 -3.53 -9.48 -1.89
C SER A 63 -4.16 -10.48 -0.91
N PRO A 64 -4.87 -11.51 -1.41
CA PRO A 64 -5.47 -12.54 -0.55
C PRO A 64 -4.47 -13.22 0.40
N CYS A 65 -3.21 -13.39 -0.02
CA CYS A 65 -2.15 -13.98 0.80
C CYS A 65 -1.43 -12.96 1.70
N LYS A 66 -1.85 -11.69 1.68
CA LYS A 66 -1.32 -10.58 2.50
C LYS A 66 0.15 -10.24 2.28
N ARG A 67 0.77 -10.79 1.23
CA ARG A 67 2.18 -10.56 0.88
C ARG A 67 2.40 -9.42 -0.10
N LEU A 68 1.40 -9.08 -0.90
CA LEU A 68 1.46 -7.95 -1.83
C LEU A 68 0.59 -6.81 -1.32
N SER A 69 1.11 -5.60 -1.39
CA SER A 69 0.35 -4.36 -1.22
C SER A 69 0.57 -3.47 -2.43
N VAL A 70 -0.49 -2.87 -2.96
CA VAL A 70 -0.44 -1.99 -4.14
C VAL A 70 -1.12 -0.66 -3.82
N SER A 71 -0.44 0.45 -4.06
CA SER A 71 -0.95 1.80 -3.84
C SER A 71 -0.66 2.72 -5.03
N PRO A 72 -1.47 3.76 -5.26
CA PRO A 72 -1.12 4.80 -6.24
C PRO A 72 0.12 5.58 -5.78
N SER A 73 0.96 5.99 -6.72
CA SER A 73 2.13 6.83 -6.46
C SER A 73 2.38 7.77 -7.64
N LEU A 74 2.23 9.10 -7.43
CA LEU A 74 2.49 10.19 -8.39
C LEU A 74 2.43 9.80 -9.89
N GLY A 75 1.23 9.51 -10.40
CA GLY A 75 1.00 9.19 -11.82
C GLY A 75 1.27 7.73 -12.23
N SER A 76 1.61 6.88 -11.27
CA SER A 76 1.89 5.44 -11.42
C SER A 76 1.28 4.64 -10.26
N PHE A 77 1.60 3.35 -10.20
CA PHE A 77 1.35 2.48 -9.06
C PHE A 77 2.67 1.98 -8.48
N MET A 78 2.69 1.83 -7.16
CA MET A 78 3.78 1.20 -6.42
C MET A 78 3.24 -0.11 -5.83
N ALA A 79 3.99 -1.19 -6.00
CA ALA A 79 3.72 -2.47 -5.38
C ALA A 79 4.86 -2.83 -4.41
N PHE A 80 4.50 -3.43 -3.29
CA PHE A 80 5.41 -4.01 -2.33
C PHE A 80 5.18 -5.51 -2.21
N LEU A 81 6.25 -6.28 -2.04
CA LEU A 81 6.21 -7.72 -1.76
C LEU A 81 7.01 -8.01 -0.48
N GLY A 82 6.42 -8.76 0.44
CA GLY A 82 7.06 -9.08 1.72
C GLY A 82 6.33 -10.12 2.55
N GLU A 83 6.53 -10.03 3.87
CA GLU A 83 5.84 -10.91 4.82
C GLU A 83 4.35 -10.57 4.95
N PRO A 84 3.49 -11.57 5.25
CA PRO A 84 2.07 -11.35 5.42
C PRO A 84 1.76 -10.29 6.49
N GLY A 85 0.92 -9.32 6.14
CA GLY A 85 0.40 -8.32 7.09
C GLY A 85 1.36 -7.17 7.41
N GLY A 86 2.51 -7.06 6.73
CA GLY A 86 3.38 -5.89 6.81
C GLY A 86 2.87 -4.72 5.96
N ILE A 87 3.00 -3.49 6.48
CA ILE A 87 2.86 -2.28 5.67
C ILE A 87 4.17 -2.12 4.88
N GLY A 88 4.11 -2.32 3.57
CA GLY A 88 5.29 -2.33 2.69
C GLY A 88 5.84 -3.74 2.46
N GLY A 89 7.13 -3.83 2.12
CA GLY A 89 7.75 -5.09 1.76
C GLY A 89 9.25 -4.98 1.57
N ARG A 90 9.93 -6.13 1.56
CA ARG A 90 11.37 -6.22 1.24
C ARG A 90 11.65 -5.70 -0.16
N TRP A 91 10.77 -6.01 -1.09
CA TRP A 91 10.84 -5.55 -2.47
C TRP A 91 9.78 -4.51 -2.74
N SER A 92 10.12 -3.56 -3.60
CA SER A 92 9.19 -2.60 -4.16
C SER A 92 9.49 -2.36 -5.64
N ALA A 93 8.44 -2.07 -6.41
CA ALA A 93 8.58 -1.67 -7.80
C ALA A 93 7.40 -0.79 -8.24
N HIS A 94 7.62 -0.07 -9.35
CA HIS A 94 6.60 0.77 -9.97
C HIS A 94 6.05 0.14 -11.26
N GLY A 95 4.85 0.58 -11.64
CA GLY A 95 4.25 0.31 -12.96
C GLY A 95 3.22 1.38 -13.32
N GLU A 96 2.91 1.55 -14.60
CA GLU A 96 1.88 2.50 -15.04
C GLU A 96 0.48 2.00 -14.67
N THR A 97 0.32 0.68 -14.59
CA THR A 97 -0.88 0.00 -14.08
C THR A 97 -0.59 -0.80 -12.79
N PRO A 98 -1.63 -1.12 -11.98
CA PRO A 98 -1.48 -1.97 -10.80
C PRO A 98 -0.85 -3.34 -11.14
N GLN A 99 -1.27 -3.93 -12.26
CA GLN A 99 -0.81 -5.26 -12.71
C GLN A 99 0.65 -5.21 -13.14
N GLU A 100 1.11 -4.14 -13.76
CA GLU A 100 2.52 -3.94 -14.08
C GLU A 100 3.37 -3.78 -12.84
N ALA A 101 2.92 -2.99 -11.85
CA ALA A 101 3.63 -2.83 -10.58
C ALA A 101 3.77 -4.19 -9.86
N ILE A 102 2.71 -5.00 -9.83
CA ILE A 102 2.73 -6.35 -9.26
C ILE A 102 3.75 -7.24 -10.00
N LYS A 103 3.70 -7.28 -11.33
CA LYS A 103 4.65 -8.09 -12.13
C LYS A 103 6.09 -7.64 -11.89
N ALA A 104 6.32 -6.33 -11.84
CA ALA A 104 7.64 -5.75 -11.64
C ALA A 104 8.20 -6.14 -10.26
N VAL A 105 7.42 -6.04 -9.18
CA VAL A 105 7.91 -6.37 -7.83
C VAL A 105 8.18 -7.87 -7.68
N ILE A 106 7.39 -8.72 -8.33
CA ILE A 106 7.65 -10.17 -8.39
C ILE A 106 8.96 -10.45 -9.15
N ALA A 107 9.20 -9.79 -10.27
CA ALA A 107 10.43 -9.96 -11.06
C ALA A 107 11.68 -9.58 -10.26
N VAL A 108 11.62 -8.49 -9.47
CA VAL A 108 12.72 -8.10 -8.57
C VAL A 108 13.00 -9.20 -7.54
N ALA A 109 11.97 -9.75 -6.92
CA ALA A 109 12.13 -10.80 -5.91
C ALA A 109 12.68 -12.11 -6.50
N VAL A 110 12.21 -12.51 -7.69
CA VAL A 110 12.72 -13.69 -8.40
C VAL A 110 14.21 -13.52 -8.71
N ALA A 111 14.61 -12.36 -9.25
CA ALA A 111 16.01 -12.10 -9.59
C ALA A 111 16.93 -12.18 -8.36
N GLU A 112 16.52 -11.64 -7.20
CA GLU A 112 17.30 -11.75 -5.96
C GLU A 112 17.43 -13.22 -5.51
N TYR A 113 16.34 -14.00 -5.57
CA TYR A 113 16.39 -15.40 -5.17
C TYR A 113 17.23 -16.27 -6.11
N GLU A 114 17.25 -15.96 -7.41
CA GLU A 114 18.15 -16.61 -8.38
C GLU A 114 19.62 -16.31 -8.07
N GLU A 115 19.95 -15.06 -7.73
CA GLU A 115 21.32 -14.67 -7.33
C GLU A 115 21.76 -15.39 -6.06
N ILE A 116 20.90 -15.44 -5.03
CA ILE A 116 21.17 -16.19 -3.80
C ILE A 116 21.37 -17.68 -4.09
N GLY A 117 20.53 -18.26 -4.96
CA GLY A 117 20.65 -19.66 -5.39
C GLY A 117 22.01 -19.95 -6.02
N ALA A 118 22.46 -19.11 -6.96
CA ALA A 118 23.75 -19.26 -7.63
C ALA A 118 24.94 -19.16 -6.66
N ILE A 119 24.86 -18.30 -5.64
CA ILE A 119 25.90 -18.21 -4.59
C ILE A 119 25.94 -19.51 -3.79
N ILE A 120 24.78 -20.06 -3.40
CA ILE A 120 24.71 -21.28 -2.59
C ILE A 120 25.15 -22.51 -3.40
N GLU A 121 24.75 -22.63 -4.66
CA GLU A 121 25.23 -23.71 -5.55
C GLU A 121 26.75 -23.65 -5.75
N GLY A 122 27.32 -22.44 -5.83
CA GLY A 122 28.77 -22.23 -5.87
C GLY A 122 29.49 -22.49 -4.54
N LEU A 123 28.78 -22.76 -3.45
CA LEU A 123 29.35 -23.15 -2.14
C LEU A 123 29.41 -24.68 -1.94
N ALA A 124 28.78 -25.47 -2.82
CA ALA A 124 28.79 -26.94 -2.79
C ALA A 124 29.99 -27.52 -3.55
#